data_AF-A0AAJ0MTY3-F1
#
_entry.id   AF-A0AAJ0MTY3-F1
#
_cell.length_a   1.000
_cell.length_b   1.000
_cell.length_c   1.000
_cell.angle_alpha   90.00
_cell.angle_beta   90.00
_cell.angle_gamma   90.00
#
_symmetry.space_group_name_H-M   'P 1'
#
loop_
_entity.id
_entity.type
_entity.pdbx_description
1 polymer ?
#
loop_
_entity_poly.entity_id
_entity_poly.type
_entity_poly.pdbx_seq_one_letter_code
_entity_poly.pdbx_strand_id
1 'polypeptide(L)'
;MKFLLLLPALLGLAVAHPAAPELDRRADPQIAHFYFQAAATGYNLTVPADGNWYPTNNGLNINIITALDFTVNQCEFATHQQVAFNYQLSGDSFPKEQFAVGPPQPIDSVRCHGYCLGIYEDCVKNGQYVGTCCNGFCAANKCRPYVYPQDISE
;
A
#
# COMPACT_ATOMS: atom_id res chain seq x y z
N MET A 1 5.24 70.74 41.87
CA MET A 1 4.33 70.54 40.69
C MET A 1 5.19 70.00 39.55
N LYS A 2 4.87 69.04 38.69
CA LYS A 2 3.79 68.06 38.50
C LYS A 2 4.12 67.38 37.13
N PHE A 3 4.18 66.03 37.10
CA PHE A 3 4.32 65.13 35.91
C PHE A 3 5.64 65.23 35.08
N LEU A 4 6.17 64.20 34.41
CA LEU A 4 5.58 63.06 33.71
C LEU A 4 6.49 61.81 33.81
N LEU A 5 5.88 60.64 34.04
CA LEU A 5 6.44 59.32 33.82
C LEU A 5 6.39 59.01 32.31
N LEU A 6 7.49 58.55 31.72
CA LEU A 6 7.54 57.97 30.38
C LEU A 6 8.01 56.50 30.49
N LEU A 7 7.09 55.57 30.27
CA LEU A 7 7.39 54.15 30.06
C LEU A 7 7.93 53.93 28.64
N PRO A 8 9.01 53.17 28.42
CA PRO A 8 9.36 52.69 27.09
C PRO A 8 8.47 51.49 26.73
N ALA A 9 7.81 51.60 25.58
CA ALA A 9 7.02 50.53 24.99
C ALA A 9 7.93 49.37 24.55
N LEU A 10 7.71 48.17 25.09
CA LEU A 10 8.28 46.93 24.57
C LEU A 10 7.59 46.59 23.23
N LEU A 11 8.31 46.73 22.13
CA LEU A 11 7.93 46.11 20.85
C LEU A 11 8.17 44.60 20.93
N GLY A 12 7.08 43.84 21.03
CA GLY A 12 7.11 42.38 20.88
C GLY A 12 7.34 41.99 19.42
N LEU A 13 8.50 41.38 19.13
CA LEU A 13 8.74 40.66 17.89
C LEU A 13 7.90 39.37 17.88
N ALA A 14 6.77 39.39 17.19
CA ALA A 14 6.01 38.18 16.89
C ALA A 14 6.81 37.35 15.86
N VAL A 15 7.42 36.27 16.30
CA VAL A 15 8.03 35.27 15.42
C VAL A 15 6.89 34.56 14.69
N ALA A 16 6.70 34.89 13.41
CA ALA A 16 5.83 34.12 12.53
C ALA A 16 6.46 32.73 12.35
N HIS A 17 5.92 31.74 13.06
CA HIS A 17 6.27 30.34 12.80
C HIS A 17 5.73 29.98 11.43
N PRO A 18 6.54 29.42 10.50
CA PRO A 18 5.99 28.86 9.28
C PRO A 18 4.97 27.78 9.68
N ALA A 19 3.76 27.87 9.14
CA ALA A 19 2.77 26.82 9.28
C ALA A 19 3.42 25.51 8.84
N ALA A 20 3.32 24.48 9.70
CA ALA A 20 3.77 23.15 9.32
C ALA A 20 3.10 22.77 7.99
N PRO A 21 3.83 22.16 7.04
CA PRO A 21 3.20 21.69 5.82
C PRO A 21 2.04 20.77 6.21
N GLU A 22 0.85 21.06 5.69
CA GLU A 22 -0.29 20.17 5.83
C GLU A 22 0.16 18.80 5.32
N LEU A 23 0.12 17.79 6.20
CA LEU A 23 0.44 16.42 5.81
C LEU A 23 -0.51 16.06 4.69
N ASP A 24 -0.02 16.04 3.45
CA ASP A 24 -0.76 15.64 2.26
C ASP A 24 -1.42 14.30 2.60
N ARG A 25 -2.76 14.32 2.73
CA ARG A 25 -3.54 13.20 3.25
C ARG A 25 -3.34 12.05 2.28
N ARG A 26 -2.45 11.11 2.61
CA ARG A 26 -2.34 9.85 1.88
C ARG A 26 -3.75 9.24 1.85
N ALA A 27 -4.22 8.86 0.67
CA ALA A 27 -5.54 8.27 0.48
C ALA A 27 -5.76 7.07 1.42
N ASP A 28 -7.02 6.70 1.63
CA ASP A 28 -7.37 5.51 2.41
C ASP A 28 -6.54 4.30 1.93
N PRO A 29 -6.10 3.42 2.84
CA PRO A 29 -5.26 2.28 2.49
C PRO A 29 -5.97 1.42 1.43
N GLN A 30 -5.20 0.90 0.48
CA GLN A 30 -5.76 0.04 -0.56
C GLN A 30 -6.38 -1.21 0.04
N ILE A 31 -7.29 -1.82 -0.73
CA ILE A 31 -7.78 -3.15 -0.44
C ILE A 31 -7.12 -4.12 -1.43
N ALA A 32 -6.35 -5.06 -0.90
CA ALA A 32 -5.69 -6.10 -1.68
C ALA A 32 -6.59 -7.34 -1.76
N HIS A 33 -6.81 -7.85 -2.98
CA HIS A 33 -7.54 -9.09 -3.21
C HIS A 33 -6.57 -10.21 -3.59
N PHE A 34 -6.75 -11.36 -2.94
CA PHE A 34 -5.91 -12.52 -3.16
C PHE A 34 -6.74 -13.75 -3.48
N TYR A 35 -6.15 -14.67 -4.23
CA TYR A 35 -6.58 -16.06 -4.31
C TYR A 35 -5.50 -16.98 -3.75
N PHE A 36 -5.85 -17.71 -2.69
CA PHE A 36 -4.99 -18.70 -2.03
C PHE A 36 -5.34 -20.07 -2.57
N GLN A 37 -4.43 -20.68 -3.32
CA GLN A 37 -4.63 -21.96 -3.97
C GLN A 37 -3.94 -23.09 -3.19
N ALA A 38 -4.67 -24.18 -2.98
CA ALA A 38 -4.24 -25.42 -2.34
C ALA A 38 -4.61 -26.61 -3.22
N ALA A 39 -3.64 -27.30 -3.82
CA ALA A 39 -3.85 -28.50 -4.65
C ALA A 39 -5.05 -28.41 -5.62
N ALA A 40 -6.23 -28.94 -5.25
CA ALA A 40 -7.45 -28.95 -6.06
C ALA A 40 -8.54 -27.95 -5.59
N THR A 41 -8.22 -27.04 -4.67
CA THR A 41 -9.15 -26.06 -4.10
C THR A 41 -8.46 -24.73 -3.79
N GLY A 42 -9.19 -23.75 -3.27
CA GLY A 42 -8.66 -22.47 -2.86
C GLY A 42 -9.75 -21.52 -2.35
N TYR A 43 -9.33 -20.36 -1.87
CA TYR A 43 -10.24 -19.34 -1.36
C TYR A 43 -9.74 -17.93 -1.68
N ASN A 44 -10.67 -16.98 -1.73
CA ASN A 44 -10.36 -15.57 -1.83
C ASN A 44 -10.15 -14.95 -0.44
N LEU A 45 -9.23 -14.00 -0.35
CA LEU A 45 -9.02 -13.20 0.85
C LEU A 45 -8.90 -11.72 0.46
N THR A 46 -9.55 -10.86 1.23
CA THR A 46 -9.50 -9.41 1.09
C THR A 46 -8.77 -8.83 2.29
N VAL A 47 -7.72 -8.06 2.06
CA VAL A 47 -6.84 -7.53 3.10
C VAL A 47 -6.64 -6.02 2.92
N PRO A 48 -7.05 -5.19 3.88
CA PRO A 48 -6.67 -3.79 3.90
C PRO A 48 -5.15 -3.63 4.03
N ALA A 49 -4.57 -2.76 3.21
CA ALA A 49 -3.14 -2.49 3.17
C ALA A 49 -2.74 -1.38 4.16
N ASP A 50 -3.25 -1.48 5.39
CA ASP A 50 -3.11 -0.49 6.45
C ASP A 50 -1.98 -0.84 7.45
N GLY A 51 -1.23 -1.90 7.18
CA GLY A 51 -0.15 -2.39 8.03
C GLY A 51 -0.60 -3.24 9.24
N ASN A 52 -1.89 -3.56 9.38
CA ASN A 52 -2.37 -4.47 10.40
C ASN A 52 -2.32 -5.94 9.93
N TRP A 53 -2.25 -6.87 10.90
CA TRP A 53 -2.35 -8.30 10.64
C TRP A 53 -3.81 -8.74 10.59
N TYR A 54 -4.17 -9.44 9.51
CA TYR A 54 -5.50 -10.01 9.31
C TYR A 54 -5.40 -11.54 9.32
N PRO A 55 -6.10 -12.24 10.23
CA PRO A 55 -6.09 -13.71 10.25
C PRO A 55 -6.83 -14.25 9.03
N THR A 56 -6.28 -15.31 8.41
CA THR A 56 -6.95 -15.98 7.28
C THR A 56 -8.07 -16.89 7.74
N ASN A 57 -7.95 -17.44 8.96
CA ASN A 57 -8.84 -18.44 9.54
C ASN A 57 -9.08 -19.66 8.64
N ASN A 58 -8.06 -20.09 7.90
CA ASN A 58 -8.15 -21.22 6.98
C ASN A 58 -6.99 -22.20 7.15
N GLY A 59 -7.30 -23.50 7.26
CA GLY A 59 -6.34 -24.57 7.48
C GLY A 59 -5.85 -25.29 6.22
N LEU A 60 -6.15 -24.78 5.01
CA LEU A 60 -5.71 -25.38 3.76
C LEU A 60 -4.19 -25.21 3.56
N ASN A 61 -3.53 -26.25 3.04
CA ASN A 61 -2.11 -26.19 2.71
C ASN A 61 -1.91 -25.44 1.39
N ILE A 62 -1.58 -24.16 1.49
CA ILE A 62 -1.46 -23.26 0.34
C ILE A 62 -0.14 -23.52 -0.37
N ASN A 63 -0.20 -23.68 -1.69
CA ASN A 63 0.97 -23.82 -2.56
C ASN A 63 1.18 -22.62 -3.47
N ILE A 64 0.15 -21.80 -3.73
CA ILE A 64 0.26 -20.55 -4.50
C ILE A 64 -0.62 -19.48 -3.84
N ILE A 65 -0.07 -18.27 -3.69
CA ILE A 65 -0.80 -17.07 -3.32
C ILE A 65 -0.77 -16.14 -4.52
N THR A 66 -1.93 -15.82 -5.09
CA THR A 66 -2.04 -14.90 -6.23
C THR A 66 -2.59 -13.56 -5.76
N ALA A 67 -1.88 -12.47 -6.00
CA ALA A 67 -2.41 -11.13 -5.83
C ALA A 67 -3.20 -10.76 -7.10
N LEU A 68 -4.50 -10.56 -6.94
CA LEU A 68 -5.42 -10.38 -8.07
C LEU A 68 -5.33 -8.98 -8.66
N ASP A 69 -5.11 -7.99 -7.80
CA ASP A 69 -5.09 -6.57 -8.11
C ASP A 69 -4.08 -5.80 -7.25
N PHE A 70 -3.11 -6.48 -6.63
CA PHE A 70 -2.14 -5.87 -5.71
C PHE A 70 -0.71 -6.37 -5.98
N THR A 71 0.30 -5.69 -5.44
CA THR A 71 1.69 -6.15 -5.52
C THR A 71 1.96 -7.10 -4.34
N VAL A 72 2.25 -8.37 -4.63
CA VAL A 72 2.37 -9.42 -3.59
C VAL A 72 3.55 -9.15 -2.64
N ASN A 73 4.60 -8.51 -3.15
CA ASN A 73 5.79 -8.13 -2.37
C ASN A 73 5.55 -6.99 -1.37
N GLN A 74 4.39 -6.33 -1.42
CA GLN A 74 3.98 -5.33 -0.42
C GLN A 74 3.28 -5.97 0.78
N CYS A 75 3.17 -7.30 0.79
CA CYS A 75 2.54 -8.05 1.86
C CYS A 75 3.50 -9.03 2.51
N GLU A 76 3.24 -9.27 3.79
CA GLU A 76 3.90 -10.24 4.64
C GLU A 76 2.89 -11.33 5.01
N PHE A 77 3.35 -12.57 4.99
CA PHE A 77 2.53 -13.75 5.25
C PHE A 77 3.12 -14.49 6.45
N ALA A 78 2.35 -14.63 7.52
CA ALA A 78 2.75 -15.38 8.70
C ALA A 78 2.36 -16.85 8.55
N THR A 79 3.26 -17.74 8.94
CA THR A 79 3.05 -19.18 8.93
C THR A 79 3.59 -19.80 10.22
N HIS A 80 3.01 -20.93 10.61
CA HIS A 80 3.42 -21.66 11.81
C HIS A 80 4.81 -22.31 11.66
N GLN A 81 5.20 -22.72 10.45
CA GLN A 81 6.52 -23.30 10.18
C GLN A 81 7.29 -22.46 9.18
N GLN A 82 8.60 -22.69 9.11
CA GLN A 82 9.45 -22.03 8.13
C GLN A 82 9.02 -22.42 6.71
N VAL A 83 8.93 -21.42 5.85
CA VAL A 83 8.47 -21.54 4.48
C VAL A 83 9.30 -20.65 3.56
N ALA A 84 9.46 -21.06 2.32
CA ALA A 84 9.97 -20.23 1.25
C ALA A 84 8.80 -19.67 0.43
N PHE A 85 8.79 -18.35 0.25
CA PHE A 85 7.92 -17.65 -0.68
C PHE A 85 8.75 -17.30 -1.92
N ASN A 86 8.48 -17.96 -3.05
CA ASN A 86 9.19 -17.73 -4.30
C ASN A 86 8.33 -16.89 -5.23
N TYR A 87 8.78 -15.66 -5.52
CA TYR A 87 8.06 -14.76 -6.39
C TYR A 87 8.00 -15.32 -7.82
N GLN A 88 6.82 -15.23 -8.44
CA GLN A 88 6.62 -15.56 -9.84
C GLN A 88 5.46 -14.74 -10.41
N LEU A 89 5.34 -14.76 -11.74
CA LEU A 89 4.18 -14.25 -12.46
C LEU A 89 3.28 -15.40 -12.89
N SER A 90 1.97 -15.19 -12.92
CA SER A 90 1.04 -16.17 -13.49
C SER A 90 1.33 -16.36 -14.98
N GLY A 91 1.06 -17.55 -15.51
CA GLY A 91 1.33 -17.92 -16.91
C GLY A 91 0.30 -17.40 -17.92
N ASP A 92 -0.51 -16.41 -17.54
CA ASP A 92 -1.66 -15.95 -18.32
C ASP A 92 -1.27 -14.78 -19.26
N SER A 93 -2.17 -14.42 -20.19
CA SER A 93 -1.98 -13.27 -21.09
C SER A 93 -1.79 -11.94 -20.33
N PHE A 94 -2.38 -11.83 -19.13
CA PHE A 94 -2.19 -10.74 -18.19
C PHE A 94 -1.59 -11.29 -16.88
N PRO A 95 -0.25 -11.38 -16.79
CA PRO A 95 0.41 -12.02 -15.67
C PRO A 95 0.10 -11.31 -14.35
N LYS A 96 -0.40 -12.06 -13.37
CA LYS A 96 -0.61 -11.60 -12.00
C LYS A 96 0.59 -11.94 -11.13
N GLU A 97 0.89 -11.12 -10.14
CA GLU A 97 1.95 -11.43 -9.17
C GLU A 97 1.54 -12.58 -8.25
N GLN A 98 2.47 -13.51 -8.02
CA GLN A 98 2.23 -14.68 -7.18
C GLN A 98 3.43 -15.00 -6.29
N PHE A 99 3.16 -15.69 -5.18
CA PHE A 99 4.15 -16.46 -4.45
C PHE A 99 3.85 -17.95 -4.55
N ALA A 100 4.83 -18.73 -5.00
CA ALA A 100 4.85 -20.17 -4.77
C ALA A 100 5.33 -20.45 -3.34
N VAL A 101 4.55 -21.23 -2.59
CA VAL A 101 4.76 -21.51 -1.17
C VAL A 101 5.32 -22.92 -1.00
N GLY A 102 6.53 -23.03 -0.44
CA GLY A 102 7.23 -24.31 -0.28
C GLY A 102 7.87 -24.47 1.10
N PRO A 103 7.57 -25.54 1.87
CA PRO A 103 6.53 -26.55 1.60
C PRO A 103 5.10 -26.00 1.77
N PRO A 104 4.08 -26.56 1.06
CA PRO A 104 2.70 -26.12 1.20
C PRO A 104 2.19 -26.26 2.64
N GLN A 105 1.60 -25.20 3.17
CA GLN A 105 1.09 -25.13 4.54
C GLN A 105 0.05 -24.02 4.72
N PRO A 106 -0.68 -23.98 5.85
CA PRO A 106 -1.60 -22.89 6.14
C PRO A 106 -0.87 -21.56 6.28
N ILE A 107 -1.52 -20.50 5.83
CA ILE A 107 -1.09 -19.12 6.07
C ILE A 107 -1.94 -18.60 7.21
N ASP A 108 -1.35 -18.20 8.32
CA ASP A 108 -2.07 -17.86 9.55
C ASP A 108 -2.69 -16.46 9.46
N SER A 109 -1.90 -15.52 8.95
CA SER A 109 -2.30 -14.13 8.79
C SER A 109 -1.53 -13.44 7.68
N VAL A 110 -2.13 -12.36 7.17
CA VAL A 110 -1.57 -11.51 6.12
C VAL A 110 -1.52 -10.08 6.63
N ARG A 111 -0.43 -9.38 6.35
CA ARG A 111 -0.30 -7.94 6.56
C ARG A 111 0.15 -7.30 5.26
N CYS A 112 -0.54 -6.28 4.81
CA CYS A 112 -0.15 -5.55 3.60
C CYS A 112 0.13 -4.08 3.94
N HIS A 113 1.09 -3.49 3.22
CA HIS A 113 1.43 -2.07 3.34
C HIS A 113 1.17 -1.39 2.01
N GLY A 114 0.20 -0.47 1.99
CA GLY A 114 -0.25 0.14 0.75
C GLY A 114 -0.93 1.48 1.01
N TYR A 115 -0.14 2.45 1.47
CA TYR A 115 -0.47 3.85 1.25
C TYR A 115 0.12 4.25 -0.09
N CYS A 116 -0.75 4.59 -1.03
CA CYS A 116 -0.37 4.90 -2.38
C CYS A 116 -1.15 6.12 -2.88
N LEU A 117 -0.69 6.61 -4.00
CA LEU A 117 -1.31 7.68 -4.74
C LEU A 117 -2.40 7.10 -5.63
N GLY A 118 -3.56 7.73 -5.63
CA GLY A 118 -4.67 7.36 -6.51
C GLY A 118 -4.22 7.28 -7.98
N ILE A 119 -4.92 6.47 -8.78
CA ILE A 119 -4.68 6.46 -10.22
C ILE A 119 -4.86 7.89 -10.78
N TYR A 120 -3.96 8.30 -11.67
CA TYR A 120 -3.83 9.66 -12.23
C TYR A 120 -3.36 10.76 -11.27
N GLU A 121 -3.00 10.45 -10.02
CA GLU A 121 -2.27 11.38 -9.16
C GLU A 121 -0.81 11.54 -9.61
N ASP A 122 -0.14 12.59 -9.12
CA ASP A 122 1.26 12.87 -9.43
C ASP A 122 2.18 11.98 -8.58
N CYS A 123 2.80 10.98 -9.19
CA CYS A 123 3.83 10.15 -8.56
C CYS A 123 5.21 10.80 -8.52
N VAL A 124 5.41 11.88 -9.30
CA VAL A 124 6.60 12.73 -9.24
C VAL A 124 6.16 14.19 -9.16
N LYS A 125 6.54 14.88 -8.09
CA LYS A 125 6.33 16.33 -7.91
C LYS A 125 7.70 17.01 -7.86
N ASN A 126 7.90 18.07 -8.65
CA ASN A 126 9.18 18.82 -8.72
C ASN A 126 10.42 17.93 -9.02
N GLY A 127 10.26 16.89 -9.84
CA GLY A 127 11.33 15.94 -10.15
C GLY A 127 11.64 14.92 -9.06
N GLN A 128 10.93 14.95 -7.93
CA GLN A 128 11.08 14.01 -6.83
C GLN A 128 9.93 12.99 -6.83
N TYR A 129 10.27 11.71 -6.67
CA TYR A 129 9.28 10.64 -6.46
C TYR A 129 8.58 10.84 -5.12
N VAL A 130 7.24 10.92 -5.13
CA VAL A 130 6.44 11.23 -3.94
C VAL A 130 5.61 10.04 -3.42
N GLY A 131 5.45 8.98 -4.21
CA GLY A 131 4.74 7.80 -3.77
C GLY A 131 4.49 6.76 -4.85
N THR A 132 4.18 5.55 -4.42
CA THR A 132 3.78 4.44 -5.28
C THR A 132 2.32 4.58 -5.68
N CYS A 133 1.97 4.11 -6.87
CA CYS A 133 0.64 4.22 -7.43
C CYS A 133 -0.24 3.04 -7.01
N CYS A 134 -1.48 3.34 -6.64
CA CYS A 134 -2.47 2.35 -6.26
C CYS A 134 -2.86 1.49 -7.46
N ASN A 135 -2.61 0.17 -7.43
CA ASN A 135 -2.92 -0.76 -8.53
C ASN A 135 -2.37 -0.29 -9.90
N GLY A 136 -1.16 0.27 -9.86
CA GLY A 136 -0.58 0.91 -11.02
C GLY A 136 0.91 1.18 -10.90
N PHE A 137 1.45 1.80 -11.95
CA PHE A 137 2.83 2.22 -12.03
C PHE A 137 2.95 3.71 -12.31
N CYS A 138 4.11 4.28 -11.98
CA CYS A 138 4.41 5.68 -12.22
C CYS A 138 4.96 5.86 -13.65
N ALA A 139 4.24 6.61 -14.50
CA ALA A 139 4.67 6.92 -15.85
C ALA A 139 4.31 8.36 -16.24
N ALA A 140 5.28 9.07 -16.83
CA ALA A 140 5.15 10.49 -17.17
C ALA A 140 4.65 11.33 -15.98
N ASN A 141 5.28 11.13 -14.80
CA ASN A 141 4.96 11.78 -13.52
C ASN A 141 3.57 11.50 -12.95
N LYS A 142 2.79 10.61 -13.56
CA LYS A 142 1.43 10.30 -13.14
C LYS A 142 1.24 8.81 -12.89
N CYS A 143 0.33 8.48 -11.98
CA CYS A 143 -0.09 7.11 -11.78
C CYS A 143 -0.92 6.59 -12.96
N ARG A 144 -0.60 5.37 -13.41
CA ARG A 144 -1.28 4.65 -14.50
C ARG A 144 -1.71 3.27 -14.00
N PRO A 145 -2.92 2.79 -14.31
CA PRO A 145 -3.36 1.48 -13.85
C PRO A 145 -2.56 0.36 -14.53
N TYR A 146 -2.39 -0.77 -13.85
CA TYR A 146 -1.78 -1.98 -14.45
C TYR A 146 -2.66 -2.60 -15.54
N VAL A 147 -3.98 -2.48 -15.36
CA VAL A 147 -5.00 -3.03 -16.24
C VAL A 147 -5.73 -1.86 -16.88
N TYR A 148 -5.88 -1.85 -18.20
CA TYR A 148 -6.64 -0.78 -18.83
C TYR A 148 -8.15 -1.08 -18.72
N PRO A 149 -9.04 -0.07 -18.70
CA PRO A 149 -10.48 -0.28 -18.58
C PRO A 149 -11.09 -1.25 -19.61
N GLN A 150 -10.45 -1.41 -20.77
CA GLN A 150 -10.85 -2.36 -21.81
C GLN A 150 -10.65 -3.85 -21.45
N ASP A 151 -9.88 -4.15 -20.40
CA ASP A 151 -9.62 -5.53 -19.98
C ASP A 151 -10.56 -5.98 -18.84
N ILE A 152 -11.56 -5.15 -18.47
CA ILE A 152 -12.55 -5.42 -17.41
C ILE A 152 -13.88 -5.96 -17.99
N SER A 153 -13.96 -6.16 -19.31
CA SER A 153 -15.14 -6.70 -19.98
C SER A 153 -14.93 -8.13 -20.48
N GLU A 154 -14.84 -9.10 -19.58
CA GLU A 154 -15.16 -10.52 -19.85
C GLU A 154 -15.90 -11.15 -18.67
#